data_AF-D5UDC8-F1
#
_entry.id   AF-D5UDC8-F1
#
_cell.length_a   1.000
_cell.length_b   1.000
_cell.length_c   1.000
_cell.angle_alpha   90.00
_cell.angle_beta   90.00
_cell.angle_gamma   90.00
#
_symmetry.space_group_name_H-M   'P 1'
#
loop_
_entity.id
_entity.type
_entity.pdbx_description
1 polymer ?
#
loop_
_entity_poly.entity_id
_entity_poly.type
_entity_poly.pdbx_seq_one_letter_code
_entity_poly.pdbx_strand_id
1 'polypeptide(L)'
;MTAVWWSSPAVGDWVRTTRTEATSLTDVLQGGGLPAGTRGVVVSRDGRWARVRAEDTLGTVEVTVPAHHLRVTARGRGEEAFARSAGLRSAVRVGAFLALAAPVLWFVVQYMWINRGTDGLLVALVLAALDSAAVSLLELVDDPVRAVLAAGLFALTARVAFGPRKGER
;
A
#
# COMPACT_ATOMS: atom_id res chain seq x y z
N MET A 1 14.67 13.98 -24.62
CA MET A 1 16.13 14.13 -24.52
C MET A 1 16.72 12.88 -23.88
N THR A 2 17.61 12.22 -24.64
CA THR A 2 18.71 11.32 -24.25
C THR A 2 18.42 10.04 -23.42
N ALA A 3 18.39 8.94 -24.17
CA ALA A 3 18.90 7.60 -23.86
C ALA A 3 19.33 7.32 -22.40
N VAL A 4 18.50 6.58 -21.67
CA VAL A 4 18.91 5.88 -20.43
C VAL A 4 18.64 4.39 -20.64
N TRP A 5 19.39 3.80 -21.55
CA TRP A 5 19.45 2.36 -21.69
C TRP A 5 20.89 1.97 -21.28
N TRP A 6 21.01 0.99 -20.38
CA TRP A 6 22.27 0.29 -20.01
C TRP A 6 23.23 0.90 -18.97
N SER A 7 22.86 1.96 -18.26
CA SER A 7 23.64 2.35 -17.07
C SER A 7 23.31 1.44 -15.90
N SER A 8 24.31 0.71 -15.41
CA SER A 8 24.13 -0.08 -14.19
C SER A 8 23.71 0.83 -13.03
N PRO A 9 22.78 0.40 -12.16
CA PRO A 9 22.36 1.17 -10.99
C PRO A 9 23.57 1.52 -10.11
N ALA A 10 23.68 2.78 -9.73
CA ALA A 10 24.69 3.29 -8.80
C ALA A 10 24.08 3.51 -7.41
N VAL A 11 24.94 3.60 -6.39
CA VAL A 11 24.51 3.94 -5.03
C VAL A 11 23.81 5.30 -5.02
N GLY A 12 22.66 5.39 -4.36
CA GLY A 12 21.83 6.60 -4.31
C GLY A 12 20.85 6.77 -5.48
N ASP A 13 20.86 5.85 -6.46
CA ASP A 13 19.87 5.83 -7.54
C ASP A 13 18.53 5.25 -7.07
N TRP A 14 17.44 5.86 -7.53
CA TRP A 14 16.10 5.33 -7.34
C TRP A 14 15.80 4.31 -8.43
N VAL A 15 15.42 3.12 -8.01
CA VAL A 15 15.18 1.97 -8.87
C VAL A 15 13.75 1.46 -8.72
N ARG A 16 13.30 0.70 -9.71
CA ARG A 16 12.13 -0.16 -9.62
C ARG A 16 12.53 -1.60 -9.89
N THR A 17 11.98 -2.53 -9.11
CA THR A 17 12.07 -3.96 -9.40
C THR A 17 11.33 -4.25 -10.71
N THR A 18 11.90 -5.12 -11.54
CA THR A 18 11.27 -5.58 -12.78
C THR A 18 10.55 -6.91 -12.60
N ARG A 19 10.92 -7.65 -11.54
CA ARG A 19 10.38 -8.96 -11.18
C ARG A 19 10.01 -8.99 -9.70
N THR A 20 9.27 -10.02 -9.31
CA THR A 20 9.03 -10.32 -7.90
C THR A 20 10.30 -10.88 -7.30
N GLU A 21 10.78 -10.27 -6.22
CA GLU A 21 12.02 -10.67 -5.54
C GLU A 21 11.70 -11.19 -4.14
N ALA A 22 12.26 -12.34 -3.79
CA ALA A 22 12.05 -12.92 -2.46
C ALA A 22 12.78 -12.08 -1.40
N THR A 23 12.03 -11.63 -0.40
CA THR A 23 12.53 -10.89 0.77
C THR A 23 13.09 -11.80 1.86
N SER A 24 12.62 -13.04 1.92
CA SER A 24 13.00 -14.05 2.91
C SER A 24 12.95 -15.47 2.33
N LEU A 25 13.54 -16.44 3.04
CA LEU A 25 13.41 -17.88 2.72
C LEU A 25 11.93 -18.32 2.73
N THR A 26 11.12 -17.75 3.63
CA THR A 26 9.68 -18.01 3.72
C THR A 26 8.95 -17.55 2.46
N ASP A 27 9.36 -16.43 1.87
CA ASP A 27 8.80 -15.92 0.62
C ASP A 27 9.12 -16.83 -0.57
N VAL A 28 10.32 -17.43 -0.59
CA VAL A 28 10.69 -18.41 -1.63
C VAL A 28 9.76 -19.62 -1.58
N LEU A 29 9.39 -20.07 -0.37
CA LEU A 29 8.56 -21.25 -0.16
C LEU A 29 7.06 -20.98 -0.42
N GLN A 30 6.58 -19.76 -0.15
CA GLN A 30 5.17 -19.40 -0.32
C GLN A 30 4.86 -18.70 -1.66
N GLY A 31 5.87 -18.51 -2.53
CA GLY A 31 5.73 -17.68 -3.74
C GLY A 31 5.46 -16.20 -3.41
N GLY A 32 5.90 -15.77 -2.23
CA GLY A 32 5.78 -14.42 -1.69
C GLY A 32 6.89 -13.48 -2.17
N GLY A 33 7.00 -12.33 -1.50
CA GLY A 33 8.07 -11.37 -1.74
C GLY A 33 7.64 -10.05 -2.38
N LEU A 34 8.66 -9.23 -2.61
CA LEU A 34 8.59 -7.87 -3.08
C LEU A 34 8.07 -7.85 -4.52
N PRO A 35 6.86 -7.32 -4.79
CA PRO A 35 6.25 -7.44 -6.10
C PRO A 35 7.03 -6.69 -7.18
N ALA A 36 6.84 -7.10 -8.45
CA ALA A 36 7.38 -6.37 -9.59
C ALA A 36 6.85 -4.93 -9.65
N GLY A 37 7.73 -3.99 -9.99
CA GLY A 37 7.43 -2.56 -10.07
C GLY A 37 7.60 -1.81 -8.74
N THR A 38 8.03 -2.50 -7.68
CA THR A 38 8.25 -1.87 -6.37
C THR A 38 9.41 -0.91 -6.43
N ARG A 39 9.26 0.24 -5.78
CA ARG A 39 10.24 1.33 -5.78
C ARG A 39 11.27 1.10 -4.68
N GLY A 40 12.51 1.44 -4.96
CA GLY A 40 13.59 1.36 -3.99
C GLY A 40 14.69 2.35 -4.27
N VAL A 41 15.65 2.44 -3.35
CA VAL A 41 16.91 3.15 -3.51
C VAL A 41 18.07 2.18 -3.34
N VAL A 42 19.09 2.31 -4.18
CA VAL A 42 20.31 1.49 -4.08
C VAL A 42 21.16 2.01 -2.92
N VAL A 43 21.36 1.18 -1.90
CA VAL A 43 22.15 1.49 -0.69
C VAL A 43 23.60 1.07 -0.88
N SER A 44 23.83 -0.11 -1.44
CA SER A 44 25.17 -0.60 -1.75
C SER A 44 25.16 -1.48 -3.00
N ARG A 45 26.35 -1.75 -3.54
CA ARG A 45 26.50 -2.60 -4.71
C ARG A 45 27.73 -3.50 -4.58
N ASP A 46 27.51 -4.79 -4.77
CA ASP A 46 28.52 -5.83 -4.78
C ASP A 46 28.53 -6.53 -6.15
N GLY A 47 29.30 -5.95 -7.08
CA GLY A 47 29.43 -6.45 -8.46
C GLY A 47 28.10 -6.47 -9.21
N ARG A 48 27.53 -7.68 -9.38
CA ARG A 48 26.25 -7.94 -10.08
C ARG A 48 25.02 -7.80 -9.18
N TRP A 49 25.21 -7.68 -7.88
CA TRP A 49 24.14 -7.56 -6.88
C TRP A 49 24.10 -6.14 -6.33
N ALA A 50 22.90 -5.65 -6.05
CA ALA A 50 22.68 -4.37 -5.41
C ALA A 50 21.82 -4.58 -4.18
N ARG A 51 22.24 -4.00 -3.04
CA ARG A 51 21.38 -3.89 -1.86
C ARG A 51 20.46 -2.70 -2.07
N VAL A 52 19.17 -2.97 -2.09
CA VAL A 52 18.13 -1.98 -2.35
C VAL A 52 17.26 -1.87 -1.12
N ARG A 53 17.07 -0.66 -0.62
CA ARG A 53 15.99 -0.38 0.33
C ARG A 53 14.72 -0.09 -0.44
N ALA A 54 13.80 -1.04 -0.44
CA ALA A 54 12.56 -0.98 -1.19
C ALA A 54 11.37 -0.58 -0.30
N GLU A 55 10.37 0.06 -0.89
CA GLU A 55 9.08 0.35 -0.26
C GLU A 55 8.33 -0.96 0.01
N ASP A 56 7.91 -1.17 1.25
CA ASP A 56 6.96 -2.21 1.63
C ASP A 56 5.63 -1.57 2.06
N THR A 57 4.59 -2.38 2.22
CA THR A 57 3.20 -1.98 2.52
C THR A 57 3.11 -0.98 3.66
N LEU A 58 3.90 -1.16 4.73
CA LEU A 58 3.90 -0.32 5.93
C LEU A 58 5.25 0.35 6.24
N GLY A 59 6.24 0.26 5.35
CA GLY A 59 7.58 0.74 5.66
C GLY A 59 8.58 0.54 4.54
N THR A 60 9.80 0.19 4.92
CA THR A 60 10.88 -0.12 3.97
C THR A 60 11.61 -1.38 4.39
N VAL A 61 12.01 -2.20 3.42
CA VAL A 61 12.78 -3.43 3.63
C VAL A 61 14.05 -3.38 2.80
N GLU A 62 15.15 -3.92 3.33
CA GLU A 62 16.38 -4.07 2.57
C GLU A 62 16.46 -5.45 1.91
N VAL A 63 16.68 -5.47 0.61
CA VAL A 63 16.81 -6.71 -0.18
C VAL A 63 17.99 -6.61 -1.11
N THR A 64 18.72 -7.70 -1.22
CA THR A 64 19.78 -7.87 -2.21
C THR A 64 19.17 -8.38 -3.51
N VAL A 65 19.16 -7.54 -4.55
CA VAL A 65 18.54 -7.83 -5.84
C VAL A 65 19.62 -7.81 -6.93
N PRO A 66 19.56 -8.70 -7.95
CA PRO A 66 20.45 -8.61 -9.09
C PRO A 66 20.29 -7.27 -9.82
N ALA A 67 21.40 -6.63 -10.21
CA ALA A 67 21.37 -5.31 -10.84
C ALA A 67 20.57 -5.29 -12.17
N HIS A 68 20.49 -6.42 -12.88
CA HIS A 68 19.71 -6.56 -14.12
C HIS A 68 18.19 -6.67 -13.88
N HIS A 69 17.77 -6.98 -12.66
CA HIS A 69 16.35 -6.95 -12.26
C HIS A 69 15.89 -5.56 -11.81
N LEU A 70 16.78 -4.57 -11.82
CA LEU A 70 16.50 -3.21 -11.40
C LEU A 70 16.46 -2.28 -12.61
N ARG A 71 15.41 -1.45 -12.67
CA ARG A 71 15.31 -0.36 -13.65
C ARG A 71 15.48 0.97 -12.94
N VAL A 72 16.50 1.74 -13.33
CA VAL A 72 16.73 3.08 -12.80
C VAL A 72 15.58 4.00 -13.23
N THR A 73 15.02 4.72 -12.26
CA THR A 73 13.91 5.67 -12.45
C THR A 73 14.32 7.11 -12.21
N ALA A 74 15.23 7.37 -11.28
CA ALA A 74 15.88 8.67 -11.07
C ALA A 74 17.30 8.43 -10.58
N ARG A 75 18.26 9.25 -11.01
CA ARG A 75 19.65 9.14 -10.58
C ARG A 75 20.01 10.14 -9.49
N GLY A 76 20.91 9.73 -8.59
CA GLY A 76 21.58 10.61 -7.64
C GLY A 76 20.67 11.40 -6.69
N ARG A 77 19.44 10.94 -6.44
CA ARG A 77 18.53 11.60 -5.48
C ARG A 77 18.85 11.30 -4.02
N GLY A 78 19.63 10.26 -3.78
CA GLY A 78 20.07 9.88 -2.44
C GLY A 78 19.00 9.14 -1.64
N GLU A 79 19.48 8.54 -0.56
CA GLU A 79 18.72 7.68 0.35
C GLU A 79 17.74 8.48 1.22
N GLU A 80 18.15 9.64 1.73
CA GLU A 80 17.31 10.48 2.59
C GLU A 80 16.07 11.03 1.87
N ALA A 81 16.22 11.42 0.59
CA ALA A 81 15.10 11.87 -0.22
C ALA A 81 14.11 10.73 -0.49
N PHE A 82 14.62 9.51 -0.65
CA PHE A 82 13.79 8.31 -0.78
C PHE A 82 13.04 8.02 0.52
N ALA A 83 13.73 8.03 1.67
CA ALA A 83 13.12 7.78 2.98
C ALA A 83 11.98 8.76 3.29
N ARG A 84 12.18 10.06 3.02
CA ARG A 84 11.11 11.07 3.16
C ARG A 84 9.91 10.79 2.25
N SER A 85 10.17 10.45 0.99
CA SER A 85 9.12 10.15 0.01
C SER A 85 8.34 8.87 0.35
N ALA A 86 9.05 7.84 0.81
CA ALA A 86 8.46 6.58 1.25
C ALA A 86 7.62 6.81 2.52
N GLY A 87 8.17 7.52 3.51
CA GLY A 87 7.47 7.86 4.76
C GLY A 87 6.17 8.63 4.52
N LEU A 88 6.17 9.61 3.61
CA LEU A 88 4.96 10.37 3.27
C LEU A 88 3.89 9.48 2.63
N ARG A 89 4.27 8.54 1.76
CA ARG A 89 3.31 7.58 1.17
C ARG A 89 2.78 6.60 2.19
N SER A 90 3.64 6.07 3.07
CA SER A 90 3.20 5.21 4.16
C SER A 90 2.23 5.95 5.08
N ALA A 91 2.52 7.20 5.43
CA ALA A 91 1.62 8.04 6.23
C ALA A 91 0.27 8.26 5.53
N VAL A 92 0.27 8.54 4.22
CA VAL A 92 -0.97 8.65 3.42
C VAL A 92 -1.76 7.34 3.41
N ARG A 93 -1.09 6.19 3.27
CA ARG A 93 -1.75 4.87 3.31
C ARG A 93 -2.34 4.56 4.67
N VAL A 94 -1.59 4.81 5.74
CA VAL A 94 -2.06 4.65 7.12
C VAL A 94 -3.24 5.57 7.38
N GLY A 95 -3.16 6.84 6.95
CA GLY A 95 -4.26 7.79 7.04
C GLY A 95 -5.51 7.32 6.27
N ALA A 96 -5.34 6.80 5.04
CA ALA A 96 -6.44 6.24 4.26
C ALA A 96 -7.04 4.99 4.92
N PHE A 97 -6.20 4.11 5.48
CA PHE A 97 -6.66 2.94 6.22
C PHE A 97 -7.44 3.33 7.48
N LEU A 98 -6.95 4.32 8.24
CA LEU A 98 -7.65 4.86 9.40
C LEU A 98 -8.97 5.53 9.00
N ALA A 99 -9.01 6.25 7.88
CA ALA A 99 -10.24 6.86 7.38
C ALA A 99 -11.29 5.79 7.02
N LEU A 100 -10.87 4.66 6.42
CA LEU A 100 -11.75 3.52 6.14
C LEU A 100 -12.19 2.80 7.41
N ALA A 101 -11.31 2.69 8.41
CA ALA A 101 -11.61 2.06 9.69
C ALA A 101 -12.41 2.97 10.64
N ALA A 102 -12.42 4.29 10.41
CA ALA A 102 -13.01 5.28 11.29
C ALA A 102 -14.49 5.02 11.64
N PRO A 103 -15.39 4.64 10.70
CA PRO A 103 -16.78 4.36 11.03
C PRO A 103 -16.93 3.17 11.99
N VAL A 104 -16.12 2.13 11.78
CA VAL A 104 -16.10 0.93 12.65
C VAL A 104 -15.55 1.28 14.01
N LEU A 105 -14.44 2.01 14.07
CA LEU A 105 -13.83 2.45 15.33
C LEU A 105 -14.79 3.34 16.12
N TRP A 106 -15.47 4.28 15.46
CA TRP A 106 -16.47 5.13 16.06
C TRP A 106 -17.63 4.32 16.64
N PHE A 107 -18.16 3.36 15.86
CA PHE A 107 -19.22 2.46 16.31
C PHE A 107 -18.79 1.67 17.56
N VAL A 108 -17.59 1.09 17.57
CA VAL A 108 -17.07 0.32 18.72
C VAL A 108 -16.95 1.22 19.96
N VAL A 109 -16.38 2.42 19.80
CA VAL A 109 -16.26 3.39 20.90
C VAL A 109 -17.62 3.78 21.46
N GLN A 110 -18.58 4.11 20.57
CA GLN A 110 -19.94 4.46 20.96
C GLN A 110 -20.65 3.30 21.65
N TYR A 111 -20.50 2.07 21.13
CA TYR A 111 -21.08 0.87 21.71
C TYR A 111 -20.54 0.59 23.11
N MET A 112 -19.22 0.66 23.30
CA MET A 112 -18.59 0.47 24.61
C MET A 112 -18.96 1.57 25.60
N TRP A 113 -19.13 2.81 25.13
CA TRP A 113 -19.56 3.92 25.97
C TRP A 113 -20.98 3.71 26.52
N ILE A 114 -21.89 3.24 25.67
CA ILE A 114 -23.30 3.01 26.01
C ILE A 114 -23.47 1.74 26.85
N ASN A 115 -22.93 0.61 26.39
CA ASN A 115 -23.18 -0.70 27.00
C ASN A 115 -22.18 -1.07 28.10
N ARG A 116 -21.12 -0.27 28.30
CA ARG A 116 -20.06 -0.48 29.31
C ARG A 116 -19.45 -1.89 29.28
N GLY A 117 -19.52 -2.57 28.14
CA GLY A 117 -19.08 -3.94 27.95
C GLY A 117 -18.97 -4.30 26.47
N THR A 118 -18.52 -5.54 26.20
CA THR A 118 -18.33 -6.08 24.84
C THR A 118 -19.36 -7.14 24.45
N ASP A 119 -20.26 -7.49 25.37
CA ASP A 119 -21.27 -8.53 25.16
C ASP A 119 -22.22 -8.13 24.03
N GLY A 120 -22.25 -8.93 22.97
CA GLY A 120 -23.09 -8.65 21.79
C GLY A 120 -22.48 -7.69 20.78
N LEU A 121 -21.25 -7.21 20.97
CA LEU A 121 -20.57 -6.28 20.04
C LEU A 121 -20.54 -6.82 18.59
N LEU A 122 -20.21 -8.10 18.42
CA LEU A 122 -20.16 -8.73 17.08
C LEU A 122 -21.54 -8.74 16.42
N VAL A 123 -22.60 -9.08 17.17
CA VAL A 123 -23.97 -9.09 16.65
C VAL A 123 -24.41 -7.68 16.28
N ALA A 124 -24.13 -6.71 17.15
CA ALA A 124 -24.44 -5.31 16.92
C ALA A 124 -23.70 -4.75 15.69
N LEU A 125 -22.43 -5.14 15.49
CA LEU A 125 -21.64 -4.75 14.33
C LEU A 125 -22.23 -5.32 13.03
N VAL A 126 -22.65 -6.59 13.04
CA VAL A 126 -23.29 -7.22 11.88
C VAL A 126 -24.62 -6.54 11.55
N LEU A 127 -25.45 -6.24 12.56
CA LEU A 127 -26.70 -5.53 12.38
C LEU A 127 -26.48 -4.11 11.82
N ALA A 128 -25.50 -3.39 12.38
CA ALA A 128 -25.15 -2.05 11.89
C ALA A 128 -24.63 -2.08 10.44
N ALA A 129 -23.88 -3.12 10.06
CA ALA A 129 -23.43 -3.31 8.69
C ALA A 129 -24.60 -3.57 7.73
N LEU A 130 -25.57 -4.39 8.14
CA LEU A 130 -26.78 -4.67 7.36
C LEU A 130 -27.65 -3.41 7.19
N ASP A 131 -27.83 -2.65 8.26
CA ASP A 131 -28.59 -1.40 8.24
C ASP A 131 -27.92 -0.36 7.32
N SER A 132 -26.59 -0.22 7.43
CA SER A 132 -25.81 0.64 6.53
C SER A 132 -25.92 0.21 5.06
N ALA A 133 -25.94 -1.10 4.78
CA ALA A 133 -26.14 -1.61 3.43
C ALA A 133 -27.55 -1.30 2.89
N ALA A 134 -28.59 -1.44 3.72
CA ALA A 134 -29.96 -1.10 3.35
C ALA A 134 -30.11 0.39 3.04
N VAL A 135 -29.54 1.27 3.88
CA VAL A 135 -29.51 2.72 3.66
C VAL A 135 -28.78 3.07 2.37
N SER A 136 -27.64 2.42 2.10
CA SER A 136 -26.87 2.66 0.86
C SER A 136 -27.64 2.25 -0.39
N LEU A 137 -28.43 1.16 -0.33
CA LEU A 137 -29.30 0.74 -1.43
C LEU A 137 -30.45 1.72 -1.66
N LEU A 138 -31.03 2.27 -0.61
CA LEU A 138 -32.06 3.31 -0.71
C LEU A 138 -31.48 4.60 -1.30
N GLU A 139 -30.30 5.03 -0.85
CA GLU A 139 -29.62 6.22 -1.39
C GLU A 139 -29.29 6.08 -2.88
N LEU A 140 -29.01 4.86 -3.37
CA LEU A 140 -28.80 4.59 -4.80
C LEU A 140 -30.07 4.82 -5.63
N VAL A 141 -31.26 4.59 -5.05
CA VAL A 141 -32.54 4.83 -5.72
C VAL A 141 -32.94 6.30 -5.63
N ASP A 142 -32.73 6.92 -4.47
CA ASP A 142 -33.15 8.30 -4.21
C ASP A 142 -32.23 9.35 -4.87
N ASP A 143 -30.91 9.13 -4.85
CA ASP A 143 -29.90 10.00 -5.48
C ASP A 143 -28.74 9.17 -6.06
N PRO A 144 -28.90 8.65 -7.28
CA PRO A 144 -27.91 7.77 -7.89
C PRO A 144 -26.58 8.47 -8.15
N VAL A 145 -26.60 9.79 -8.37
CA VAL A 145 -25.37 10.56 -8.64
C VAL A 145 -24.53 10.63 -7.37
N ARG A 146 -25.15 11.00 -6.25
CA ARG A 146 -24.47 11.04 -4.95
C ARG A 146 -23.94 9.67 -4.54
N ALA A 147 -24.74 8.62 -4.72
CA ALA A 147 -24.34 7.24 -4.41
C ALA A 147 -23.12 6.79 -5.24
N VAL A 148 -23.10 7.06 -6.55
CA VAL A 148 -21.95 6.72 -7.41
C VAL A 148 -20.70 7.52 -7.04
N LEU A 149 -20.83 8.81 -6.69
CA LEU A 149 -19.70 9.62 -6.24
C LEU A 149 -19.13 9.10 -4.92
N ALA A 150 -19.98 8.75 -3.95
CA ALA A 150 -19.57 8.17 -2.68
C ALA A 150 -18.87 6.81 -2.88
N ALA A 151 -19.43 5.94 -3.72
CA ALA A 151 -18.83 4.66 -4.06
C ALA A 151 -17.48 4.82 -4.78
N GLY A 152 -17.37 5.78 -5.69
CA GLY A 152 -16.12 6.12 -6.38
C GLY A 152 -15.04 6.63 -5.42
N LEU A 153 -15.41 7.52 -4.49
CA LEU A 153 -14.50 8.02 -3.46
C LEU A 153 -14.05 6.90 -2.52
N PHE A 154 -14.97 6.01 -2.13
CA PHE A 154 -14.66 4.84 -1.30
C PHE A 154 -13.69 3.90 -2.02
N ALA A 155 -13.96 3.58 -3.30
CA ALA A 155 -13.09 2.75 -4.12
C ALA A 155 -11.70 3.36 -4.30
N LEU A 156 -11.61 4.68 -4.47
CA LEU A 156 -10.34 5.40 -4.59
C LEU A 156 -9.56 5.34 -3.27
N THR A 157 -10.22 5.58 -2.14
CA THR A 157 -9.62 5.51 -0.81
C THR A 157 -9.14 4.10 -0.49
N ALA A 158 -9.94 3.08 -0.82
CA ALA A 158 -9.55 1.67 -0.72
C ALA A 158 -8.34 1.36 -1.60
N ARG A 159 -8.32 1.83 -2.85
CA ARG A 159 -7.17 1.62 -3.75
C ARG A 159 -5.90 2.31 -3.23
N VAL A 160 -6.01 3.47 -2.59
CA VAL A 160 -4.88 4.13 -1.94
C VAL A 160 -4.40 3.34 -0.74
N ALA A 161 -5.31 2.91 0.14
CA ALA A 161 -4.99 2.17 1.36
C ALA A 161 -4.33 0.81 1.07
N PHE A 162 -4.90 0.03 0.15
CA PHE A 162 -4.47 -1.35 -0.14
C PHE A 162 -3.48 -1.46 -1.32
N GLY A 163 -3.28 -0.39 -2.09
CA GLY A 163 -2.43 -0.40 -3.27
C GLY A 163 -3.03 -1.17 -4.47
N PRO A 164 -2.30 -1.24 -5.60
CA PRO A 164 -2.75 -1.97 -6.79
C PRO A 164 -2.79 -3.49 -6.51
N ARG A 165 -3.91 -4.15 -6.86
CA ARG A 165 -4.09 -5.61 -6.71
C ARG A 165 -3.07 -6.36 -7.58
N LYS A 166 -2.42 -7.39 -7.02
CA LYS A 166 -1.61 -8.38 -7.77
C LYS A 166 -2.55 -9.05 -8.81
N GLY A 167 -2.45 -8.67 -10.09
CA GLY A 167 -3.21 -9.30 -11.18
C GLY A 167 -3.60 -8.40 -12.37
N GLU A 168 -3.54 -7.07 -12.23
CA GLU A 168 -3.77 -6.14 -13.36
C GLU A 168 -2.43 -5.77 -14.02
N ARG A 169 -1.80 -6.69 -14.74
CA ARG A 169 -0.76 -6.39 -15.74
C ARG A 169 -0.78 -7.40 -16.88
#